data_AF-A0A6L6Q0B6-F1
#
_entry.id   AF-A0A6L6Q0B6-F1
#
_cell.length_a   1.000
_cell.length_b   1.000
_cell.length_c   1.000
_cell.angle_alpha   90.00
_cell.angle_beta   90.00
_cell.angle_gamma   90.00
#
_symmetry.space_group_name_H-M   'P 1'
#
loop_
_entity.id
_entity.type
_entity.pdbx_description
1 polymer ?
#
loop_
_entity_poly.entity_id
_entity_poly.type
_entity_poly.pdbx_seq_one_letter_code
_entity_poly.pdbx_strand_id
1 'polypeptide(L)'
;MQQQEHFHIYVRTMTGERLAWTETTTSDLAMADEAYLNLMMQPDFEGSDFVLVAAFDERVFCVYDFSGEPDQTGWSTDWLRNRPLH
;
A
#
# COMPACT_ATOMS: atom_id res chain seq x y z
N MET A 1 -24.74 -11.01 -11.29
CA MET A 1 -24.32 -10.70 -9.91
C MET A 1 -23.16 -9.73 -10.04
N GLN A 2 -23.32 -8.49 -9.60
CA GLN A 2 -22.22 -7.51 -9.64
C GLN A 2 -21.23 -7.96 -8.57
N GLN A 3 -20.07 -8.50 -8.98
CA GLN A 3 -18.95 -8.68 -8.07
C GLN A 3 -18.60 -7.28 -7.58
N GLN A 4 -18.85 -6.98 -6.31
CA GLN A 4 -18.38 -5.72 -5.75
C GLN A 4 -16.86 -5.79 -5.76
N GLU A 5 -16.24 -4.94 -6.57
CA GLU A 5 -14.79 -4.84 -6.71
C GLU A 5 -14.26 -4.22 -5.41
N HIS A 6 -13.66 -5.03 -4.54
CA HIS A 6 -13.12 -4.55 -3.26
C HIS A 6 -11.60 -4.51 -3.32
N PHE A 7 -11.02 -3.33 -3.13
CA PHE A 7 -9.60 -3.15 -2.91
C PHE A 7 -9.17 -3.81 -1.61
N HIS A 8 -8.12 -4.60 -1.69
CA HIS A 8 -7.36 -5.10 -0.56
C HIS A 8 -6.22 -4.13 -0.28
N ILE A 9 -6.31 -3.44 0.85
CA ILE A 9 -5.31 -2.51 1.34
C ILE A 9 -4.51 -3.22 2.44
N TYR A 10 -3.19 -3.22 2.32
CA TYR A 10 -2.31 -3.85 3.31
C TYR A 10 -0.95 -3.17 3.33
N VAL A 11 -0.28 -3.23 4.48
CA VAL A 11 1.13 -2.86 4.56
C VAL A 11 2.00 -4.09 4.35
N ARG A 12 3.10 -3.92 3.66
CA ARG A 12 4.15 -4.94 3.53
C ARG A 12 5.54 -4.35 3.73
N THR A 13 6.47 -5.23 4.05
CA THR A 13 7.90 -4.92 4.10
C THR A 13 8.50 -4.85 2.68
N MET A 14 9.70 -4.26 2.55
CA MET A 14 10.48 -4.33 1.30
C MET A 14 10.77 -5.77 0.84
N THR A 15 10.83 -6.72 1.76
CA THR A 15 11.02 -8.15 1.45
C THR A 15 9.73 -8.83 0.96
N GLY A 16 8.59 -8.15 1.04
CA GLY A 16 7.29 -8.63 0.55
C GLY A 16 6.38 -9.24 1.63
N GLU A 17 6.82 -9.30 2.88
CA GLU A 17 6.02 -9.83 3.98
C GLU A 17 4.87 -8.86 4.32
N ARG A 18 3.64 -9.36 4.41
CA ARG A 18 2.45 -8.55 4.71
C ARG A 18 2.20 -8.47 6.22
N LEU A 19 1.88 -7.28 6.69
CA LEU A 19 1.47 -7.05 8.08
C LEU A 19 -0.03 -7.31 8.21
N ALA A 20 -0.40 -8.55 8.55
CA ALA A 20 -1.78 -9.02 8.60
C ALA A 20 -2.76 -8.13 9.39
N TRP A 21 -2.28 -7.46 10.44
CA TRP A 21 -3.09 -6.58 11.29
C TRP A 21 -3.40 -5.21 10.65
N THR A 22 -2.71 -4.84 9.57
CA THR A 22 -2.96 -3.63 8.77
C THR A 22 -3.90 -3.88 7.60
N GLU A 23 -4.26 -5.15 7.35
CA GLU A 23 -5.05 -5.52 6.19
C GLU A 23 -6.51 -5.10 6.34
N THR A 24 -7.05 -4.48 5.29
CA THR A 24 -8.46 -4.12 5.20
C THR A 24 -8.96 -4.23 3.77
N THR A 25 -10.27 -4.44 3.62
CA THR A 25 -10.92 -4.61 2.33
C THR A 25 -12.03 -3.59 2.19
N THR A 26 -12.03 -2.84 1.09
CA THR A 26 -12.93 -1.69 0.88
C THR A 26 -13.32 -1.55 -0.58
N SER A 27 -14.54 -1.11 -0.86
CA SER A 27 -14.95 -0.73 -2.22
C SER A 27 -14.47 0.66 -2.63
N ASP A 28 -13.94 1.44 -1.69
CA ASP A 28 -13.53 2.83 -1.91
C ASP A 28 -12.00 2.94 -1.83
N LEU A 29 -11.37 3.39 -2.92
CA LEU A 29 -9.92 3.52 -3.01
C LEU A 29 -9.36 4.67 -2.15
N ALA A 30 -10.15 5.70 -1.85
CA ALA A 30 -9.70 6.84 -1.04
C ALA A 30 -9.43 6.42 0.42
N MET A 31 -9.99 5.31 0.87
CA MET A 31 -9.61 4.67 2.13
C MET A 31 -8.11 4.30 2.19
N ALA A 32 -7.44 4.10 1.05
CA ALA A 32 -6.00 3.85 1.02
C ALA A 32 -5.20 5.11 1.41
N ASP A 33 -5.62 6.29 0.94
CA ASP A 33 -5.04 7.57 1.35
C ASP A 33 -5.28 7.82 2.85
N GLU A 34 -6.50 7.58 3.34
CA GLU A 34 -6.82 7.74 4.76
C GLU A 34 -6.03 6.77 5.65
N ALA A 35 -5.90 5.50 5.21
CA ALA A 35 -5.10 4.50 5.91
C ALA A 35 -3.62 4.90 5.95
N TYR A 36 -3.06 5.36 4.82
CA TYR A 36 -1.68 5.86 4.76
C TYR A 36 -1.45 7.02 5.72
N LEU A 37 -2.32 8.03 5.70
CA LEU A 37 -2.22 9.19 6.59
C LEU A 37 -2.32 8.78 8.08
N ASN A 38 -3.20 7.84 8.40
CA ASN A 38 -3.35 7.34 9.76
C ASN A 38 -2.13 6.54 10.23
N LEU A 39 -1.57 5.70 9.36
CA LEU A 39 -0.38 4.91 9.66
C LEU A 39 0.87 5.80 9.77
N MET A 40 0.97 6.85 8.96
CA MET A 40 2.04 7.86 9.07
C MET A 40 2.05 8.58 10.42
N MET A 41 0.94 8.62 11.15
CA MET A 41 0.91 9.19 12.52
C MET A 41 1.44 8.21 13.58
N GLN A 42 1.69 6.95 13.22
CA GLN A 42 2.20 5.93 14.13
C GLN A 42 3.74 5.87 14.03
N PRO A 43 4.45 5.85 15.17
CA PRO A 43 5.91 5.92 15.19
C PRO A 43 6.60 4.69 14.57
N ASP A 44 5.89 3.55 14.49
CA ASP A 44 6.41 2.33 13.87
C ASP A 44 6.48 2.42 12.33
N PHE A 45 5.72 3.34 11.72
CA PHE A 45 5.70 3.51 10.26
C PHE A 45 6.48 4.73 9.81
N GLU A 46 6.49 5.82 10.56
CA GLU A 46 7.20 7.04 10.18
C GLU A 46 8.71 6.77 9.92
N GLY A 47 9.16 6.97 8.69
CA GLY A 47 10.55 6.73 8.28
C GLY A 47 10.94 5.26 8.16
N SER A 48 9.97 4.34 8.17
CA SER A 48 10.20 2.90 8.03
C SER A 48 10.29 2.45 6.58
N ASP A 49 10.94 1.30 6.34
CA ASP A 49 10.98 0.61 5.04
C ASP A 49 9.67 -0.14 4.73
N PHE A 50 8.54 0.29 5.30
CA PHE A 50 7.25 -0.29 4.99
C PHE A 50 6.61 0.42 3.80
N VAL A 51 5.73 -0.30 3.10
CA VAL A 51 4.91 0.26 2.02
C VAL A 51 3.45 -0.17 2.20
N LEU A 52 2.53 0.78 2.10
CA LEU A 52 1.10 0.50 2.00
C LEU A 52 0.73 0.26 0.55
N VAL A 53 0.04 -0.83 0.28
CA VAL A 53 -0.38 -1.26 -1.05
C VAL A 53 -1.89 -1.36 -1.09
N ALA A 54 -2.50 -0.74 -2.09
CA ALA A 54 -3.89 -1.00 -2.46
C ALA A 54 -3.91 -1.81 -3.76
N ALA A 55 -4.40 -3.04 -3.67
CA ALA A 55 -4.49 -3.96 -4.79
C ALA A 55 -5.94 -4.41 -4.98
N PHE A 56 -6.32 -4.75 -6.21
CA PHE A 56 -7.54 -5.48 -6.50
C PHE A 56 -7.20 -6.61 -7.43
N ASP A 57 -7.62 -7.82 -7.07
CA ASP A 57 -7.25 -9.05 -7.77
C ASP A 57 -5.72 -9.14 -7.90
N GLU A 58 -5.17 -9.36 -9.10
CA GLU A 58 -3.73 -9.42 -9.34
C GLU A 58 -3.08 -8.06 -9.69
N ARG A 59 -3.79 -6.94 -9.48
CA ARG A 59 -3.35 -5.60 -9.93
C ARG A 59 -3.13 -4.65 -8.76
N VAL A 60 -1.98 -3.98 -8.75
CA VAL A 60 -1.64 -2.91 -7.79
C VAL A 60 -2.08 -1.56 -8.35
N PHE A 61 -2.89 -0.84 -7.58
CA PHE A 61 -3.42 0.47 -7.96
C PHE A 61 -2.62 1.60 -7.33
N CYS A 62 -2.40 1.50 -6.01
CA CYS A 62 -1.65 2.49 -5.25
C CYS A 62 -0.56 1.82 -4.41
N VAL A 63 0.55 2.54 -4.26
CA VAL A 63 1.62 2.21 -3.33
C VAL A 63 2.04 3.51 -2.66
N TYR A 64 2.06 3.51 -1.33
CA TYR A 64 2.53 4.61 -0.51
C TYR A 64 3.73 4.12 0.29
N ASP A 65 4.80 4.89 0.25
CA ASP A 65 6.04 4.59 0.93
C ASP A 65 6.13 5.39 2.23
N PHE A 66 6.57 4.74 3.31
CA PHE A 66 6.66 5.38 4.62
C PHE A 66 8.08 5.88 4.97
N SER A 67 9.08 5.68 4.10
CA SER A 67 10.49 6.04 4.37
C SER A 67 10.74 7.55 4.48
N GLY A 68 9.73 8.37 4.17
CA GLY A 68 9.78 9.82 4.38
C GLY A 68 10.68 10.55 3.39
N GLU A 69 11.21 9.88 2.36
CA GLU A 69 11.86 10.54 1.24
C GLU A 69 10.79 11.00 0.24
N PRO A 70 10.50 12.31 0.13
CA PRO A 70 9.80 12.80 -1.04
C PRO A 70 10.73 12.52 -2.22
N ASP A 71 10.42 11.48 -3.00
CA ASP A 71 11.16 11.12 -4.21
C ASP A 71 11.19 12.34 -5.17
N GLN A 72 12.20 13.21 -4.99
CA GLN A 72 12.62 14.21 -5.98
C GLN A 72 13.36 13.54 -7.14
N THR A 73 13.43 12.21 -7.14
CA THR A 73 14.21 11.41 -8.06
C THR A 73 13.39 10.67 -9.09
N GLY A 74 12.08 10.86 -9.21
CA GLY A 74 11.30 10.24 -10.30
C GLY A 74 11.56 8.73 -10.46
N TRP A 75 11.96 8.03 -9.39
CA TRP A 75 12.05 6.58 -9.39
C TRP A 75 10.64 6.06 -9.20
N SER A 76 9.95 6.09 -10.34
CA SER A 76 8.62 5.58 -10.57
C SER A 76 8.40 4.31 -9.74
N THR A 77 7.39 4.34 -8.87
CA THR A 77 6.77 3.20 -8.17
C THR A 77 6.31 2.06 -9.10
N ASP A 78 6.63 2.16 -10.39
CA ASP A 78 6.46 1.18 -11.46
C ASP A 78 7.10 -0.18 -11.15
N TRP A 79 8.21 -0.21 -10.40
CA TRP A 79 8.85 -1.48 -9.98
C TRP A 79 8.00 -2.29 -8.99
N LEU A 80 7.10 -1.64 -8.24
CA LEU A 80 6.14 -2.29 -7.35
C LEU A 80 4.86 -2.71 -8.10
N ARG A 81 4.45 -1.97 -9.13
CA ARG A 81 3.30 -2.33 -9.98
C ARG A 81 3.52 -3.61 -10.78
N ASN A 82 4.76 -3.88 -11.18
CA ASN A 82 5.11 -5.04 -12.01
C ASN A 82 5.55 -6.28 -11.22
N ARG A 83 5.49 -6.26 -9.88
CA ARG A 83 5.86 -7.41 -9.06
C ARG A 83 4.64 -8.28 -8.75
N PRO A 84 4.68 -9.60 -9.04
CA PRO A 84 3.61 -10.50 -8.65
C PRO A 84 3.45 -10.51 -7.13
N LEU A 85 2.20 -10.47 -6.69
CA LEU A 85 1.78 -10.47 -5.30
C LEU A 85 1.88 -11.88 -4.70
N HIS A 86 3.07 -12.48 -4.69
CA HIS A 86 3.31 -13.78 -4.06
C HIS A 86 3.45 -13.67 -2.54
#